data_AF-A0A429ZW55-F1
#
_entry.id   AF-A0A429ZW55-F1
#
_cell.length_a   1.000
_cell.length_b   1.000
_cell.length_c   1.000
_cell.angle_alpha   90.00
_cell.angle_beta   90.00
_cell.angle_gamma   90.00
#
_symmetry.space_group_name_H-M   'P 1'
#
loop_
_entity.id
_entity.type
_entity.pdbx_description
1 polymer ?
#
loop_
_entity_poly.entity_id
_entity_poly.type
_entity_poly.pdbx_seq_one_letter_code
_entity_poly.pdbx_strand_id
1 'polypeptide(L)'
;MIIATLLLTTASTALATASLNDRHSGSEVVSETTRYEDGPMAGGWWTRGKSGSNLISEYKHYTKEGRGSCRNGNATFSDGGWKPAETWSKSKVGYTLLGGNKVYYDYK
;
A
#
# COMPACT_ATOMS: atom_id res chain seq x y z
N MET A 1 22.87 -24.35 -56.80
CA MET A 1 23.04 -24.75 -55.38
C MET A 1 22.10 -23.91 -54.52
N ILE A 2 21.03 -24.56 -54.05
CA ILE A 2 20.30 -24.47 -52.75
C ILE A 2 20.53 -23.16 -51.93
N ILE A 3 19.54 -22.24 -51.85
CA ILE A 3 18.52 -22.07 -50.77
C ILE A 3 19.18 -21.56 -49.45
N ALA A 4 18.76 -20.51 -48.74
CA ALA A 4 17.42 -20.10 -48.36
C ALA A 4 17.36 -18.62 -47.97
N THR A 5 16.26 -17.96 -48.32
CA THR A 5 15.83 -16.70 -47.71
C THR A 5 15.21 -17.01 -46.35
N LEU A 6 15.84 -16.58 -45.25
CA LEU A 6 15.27 -16.70 -43.91
C LEU A 6 14.43 -15.45 -43.63
N LEU A 7 13.11 -15.53 -43.87
CA LEU A 7 12.17 -14.57 -43.28
C LEU A 7 11.98 -14.94 -41.80
N LEU A 8 12.53 -14.11 -40.91
CA LEU A 8 12.27 -14.22 -39.48
C LEU A 8 10.98 -13.48 -39.15
N THR A 9 9.84 -14.17 -39.23
CA THR A 9 8.58 -13.71 -38.63
C THR A 9 8.61 -14.01 -37.14
N THR A 10 9.04 -13.06 -36.32
CA THR A 10 8.80 -13.15 -34.88
C THR A 10 7.36 -12.73 -34.60
N ALA A 11 6.57 -13.69 -34.16
CA ALA A 11 5.18 -13.55 -33.79
C ALA A 11 4.94 -12.34 -32.87
N SER A 12 3.89 -11.56 -33.15
CA SER A 12 3.27 -10.69 -32.16
C SER A 12 2.86 -11.54 -30.97
N THR A 13 3.63 -11.51 -29.89
CA THR A 13 3.15 -11.97 -28.60
C THR A 13 2.07 -10.99 -28.16
N ALA A 14 0.82 -11.35 -28.44
CA ALA A 14 -0.33 -10.75 -27.81
C ALA A 14 -0.07 -10.72 -26.30
N LEU A 15 0.03 -9.50 -25.74
CA LEU A 15 0.11 -9.31 -24.30
C LEU A 15 -1.26 -9.71 -23.74
N ALA A 16 -1.40 -10.97 -23.36
CA ALA A 16 -2.57 -11.47 -22.67
C ALA A 16 -2.67 -10.76 -21.31
N THR A 17 -3.62 -9.82 -21.23
CA THR A 17 -4.41 -9.46 -20.05
C THR A 17 -3.63 -9.30 -18.73
N ALA A 18 -3.17 -8.07 -18.45
CA ALA A 18 -2.94 -7.67 -17.07
C ALA A 18 -4.28 -7.76 -16.32
N SER A 19 -4.34 -8.61 -15.31
CA SER A 19 -5.52 -8.87 -14.48
C SER A 19 -6.08 -7.56 -13.90
N LEU A 20 -7.37 -7.30 -14.13
CA LEU A 20 -8.15 -6.14 -13.64
C LEU A 20 -8.38 -6.12 -12.11
N ASN A 21 -7.47 -6.71 -11.33
CA ASN A 21 -7.47 -6.58 -9.88
C ASN A 21 -6.23 -5.78 -9.49
N ASP A 22 -6.30 -4.47 -9.69
CA ASP A 22 -5.26 -3.49 -9.34
C ASP A 22 -5.23 -3.24 -7.81
N ARG A 23 -5.20 -4.35 -7.07
CA ARG A 23 -5.10 -4.39 -5.62
C ARG A 23 -3.63 -4.36 -5.25
N HIS A 24 -3.27 -3.42 -4.40
CA HIS A 24 -1.92 -3.28 -3.89
C HIS A 24 -1.97 -2.97 -2.40
N SER A 25 -0.98 -3.50 -1.69
CA SER A 25 -0.82 -3.32 -0.25
C SER A 25 0.62 -2.97 0.06
N GLY A 26 0.84 -2.00 0.93
CA GLY A 26 2.14 -1.70 1.50
C GLY A 26 2.10 -1.66 3.02
N SER A 27 3.25 -1.88 3.65
CA SER A 27 3.34 -1.90 5.11
C SER A 27 4.70 -1.47 5.61
N GLU A 28 4.73 -0.90 6.81
CA GLU A 28 5.97 -0.52 7.49
C GLU A 28 5.95 -0.92 8.97
N VAL A 29 7.13 -1.25 9.49
CA VAL A 29 7.34 -1.47 10.93
C VAL A 29 7.71 -0.13 11.55
N VAL A 30 7.00 0.26 12.61
CA VAL A 30 7.21 1.55 13.27
C VAL A 30 8.10 1.36 14.49
N SER A 31 9.32 1.91 14.42
CA SER A 31 10.28 1.89 15.53
C SER A 31 9.95 2.94 16.59
N GLU A 32 10.57 2.83 17.78
CA GLU A 32 10.34 3.76 18.89
C GLU A 32 10.85 5.18 18.61
N THR A 33 11.93 5.29 17.82
CA THR A 33 12.60 6.54 17.49
C THR A 33 11.93 7.28 16.33
N THR A 34 11.08 6.61 15.56
CA THR A 34 10.41 7.22 14.41
C THR A 34 9.20 8.02 14.88
N ARG A 35 9.18 9.33 14.61
CA ARG A 35 7.94 10.13 14.65
C ARG A 35 6.99 9.65 13.54
N TYR A 36 5.82 10.26 13.42
CA TYR A 36 5.01 10.02 12.23
C TYR A 36 5.76 10.51 10.99
N GLU A 37 5.55 9.82 9.87
CA GLU A 37 6.01 10.17 8.53
C GLU A 37 4.79 10.38 7.63
N ASP A 38 4.95 11.21 6.62
CA ASP A 38 3.93 11.44 5.62
C ASP A 38 4.56 11.69 4.25
N GLY A 39 3.88 11.24 3.19
CA GLY A 39 4.37 11.43 1.83
C GLY A 39 3.54 10.73 0.77
N PRO A 40 3.87 10.98 -0.52
CA PRO A 40 3.22 10.32 -1.63
C PRO A 40 3.56 8.83 -1.63
N MET A 41 2.54 7.98 -1.77
CA MET A 41 2.73 6.53 -1.83
C MET A 41 1.70 5.92 -2.78
N ALA A 42 2.19 5.17 -3.77
CA ALA A 42 1.39 4.32 -4.66
C ALA A 42 0.10 4.97 -5.22
N GLY A 43 0.21 6.20 -5.74
CA GLY A 43 -0.93 6.93 -6.33
C GLY A 43 -1.81 7.68 -5.32
N GLY A 44 -1.39 7.77 -4.06
CA GLY A 44 -2.05 8.53 -3.00
C GLY A 44 -1.08 9.25 -2.07
N TRP A 45 -1.58 9.65 -0.91
CA TRP A 45 -0.80 10.16 0.22
C TRP A 45 -1.00 9.27 1.43
N TRP A 46 0.10 8.94 2.12
CA TRP A 46 0.08 8.08 3.28
C TRP A 46 0.79 8.72 4.48
N THR A 47 0.02 9.00 5.54
CA THR A 47 0.50 9.46 6.84
C THR A 47 0.49 8.29 7.82
N ARG A 48 1.61 8.03 8.49
CA ARG A 48 1.81 6.80 9.24
C ARG A 48 2.81 6.95 10.37
N GLY A 49 2.79 6.04 11.33
CA GLY A 49 3.80 5.99 12.39
C GLY A 49 3.27 6.38 13.76
N LYS A 50 4.18 6.80 14.65
CA LYS A 50 3.85 7.15 16.04
C LYS A 50 3.44 8.62 16.16
N SER A 51 2.21 8.85 16.60
CA SER A 51 1.67 10.17 16.92
C SER A 51 1.26 10.22 18.40
N GLY A 52 2.14 10.79 19.23
CA GLY A 52 2.01 10.76 20.69
C GLY A 52 2.00 9.32 21.22
N SER A 53 0.95 8.94 21.95
CA SER A 53 0.74 7.59 22.48
C SER A 53 0.02 6.65 21.50
N ASN A 54 -0.18 7.09 20.25
CA ASN A 54 -0.92 6.34 19.25
C ASN A 54 -0.03 5.92 18.08
N LEU A 55 -0.36 4.76 17.52
CA LEU A 55 0.05 4.33 16.19
C LEU A 55 -1.06 4.71 15.21
N ILE A 56 -0.72 5.42 14.15
CA ILE A 56 -1.67 5.87 13.13
C ILE A 56 -1.31 5.33 11.75
N SER A 57 -2.33 5.08 10.95
CA SER A 57 -2.21 4.92 9.50
C SER A 57 -3.40 5.59 8.83
N GLU A 58 -3.13 6.65 8.08
CA GLU A 58 -4.11 7.43 7.34
C GLU A 58 -3.72 7.44 5.85
N TYR A 59 -4.58 6.90 5.00
CA TYR A 59 -4.31 6.79 3.57
C TYR A 59 -5.43 7.44 2.74
N LYS A 60 -5.04 8.22 1.73
CA LYS A 60 -5.93 8.79 0.72
C LYS A 60 -5.37 8.46 -0.66
N HIS A 61 -6.06 7.63 -1.42
CA HIS A 61 -5.72 7.39 -2.83
C HIS A 61 -6.38 8.44 -3.71
N TYR A 62 -5.70 8.93 -4.75
CA TYR A 62 -6.22 10.04 -5.57
C TYR A 62 -7.25 9.60 -6.61
N THR A 63 -7.11 8.39 -7.18
CA THR A 63 -7.97 7.92 -8.28
C THR A 63 -8.75 6.63 -8.00
N LYS A 64 -8.58 5.99 -6.83
CA LYS A 64 -9.10 4.65 -6.51
C LYS A 64 -9.59 4.59 -5.07
N GLU A 65 -10.19 3.47 -4.67
CA GLU A 65 -10.50 3.26 -3.26
C GLU A 65 -9.22 3.04 -2.46
N GLY A 66 -9.10 3.72 -1.31
CA GLY A 66 -7.96 3.63 -0.42
C GLY A 66 -8.36 3.14 0.97
N ARG A 67 -7.44 2.46 1.65
CA ARG A 67 -7.61 1.99 3.03
C ARG A 67 -6.33 2.17 3.82
N GLY A 68 -6.43 2.73 5.02
CA GLY A 68 -5.36 2.76 6.02
C GLY A 68 -5.70 1.82 7.16
N SER A 69 -4.76 0.99 7.59
CA SER A 69 -4.91 0.16 8.79
C SER A 69 -3.63 0.09 9.62
N CYS A 70 -3.73 -0.25 10.89
CA CYS A 70 -2.58 -0.38 11.78
C CYS A 70 -2.79 -1.46 12.85
N ARG A 71 -1.68 -2.05 13.31
CA ARG A 71 -1.63 -3.07 14.35
C ARG A 71 -0.52 -2.73 15.35
N ASN A 72 -0.80 -2.80 16.64
CA ASN A 72 0.24 -2.64 17.67
C ASN A 72 0.87 -3.97 18.11
N GLY A 73 1.88 -3.88 18.98
CA GLY A 73 2.56 -5.07 19.53
C GLY A 73 1.69 -6.00 20.36
N ASN A 74 0.55 -5.52 20.86
CA ASN A 74 -0.43 -6.31 21.62
C ASN A 74 -1.47 -7.00 20.74
N ALA A 75 -1.25 -7.02 19.42
CA ALA A 75 -2.20 -7.53 18.42
C ALA A 75 -3.54 -6.78 18.34
N THR A 76 -3.64 -5.57 18.91
CA THR A 76 -4.77 -4.68 18.67
C THR A 76 -4.68 -4.15 17.24
N PHE A 77 -5.78 -4.28 16.50
CA PHE A 77 -5.87 -3.87 15.10
C PHE A 77 -6.97 -2.81 14.93
N SER A 78 -6.73 -1.84 14.04
CA SER A 78 -7.71 -0.85 13.61
C SER A 78 -7.68 -0.74 12.10
N ASP A 79 -8.86 -0.74 11.48
CA ASP A 79 -9.07 -0.55 10.05
C ASP A 79 -9.91 0.73 9.84
N GLY A 80 -9.41 1.65 9.01
CA GLY A 80 -10.14 2.85 8.60
C GLY A 80 -11.24 2.56 7.56
N GLY A 81 -11.28 1.33 7.03
CA GLY A 81 -12.18 0.86 6.00
C GLY A 81 -11.80 1.35 4.61
N TRP A 82 -12.36 0.70 3.59
CA TRP A 82 -12.26 1.17 2.22
C TRP A 82 -13.00 2.51 2.08
N LYS A 83 -12.29 3.51 1.57
CA LYS A 83 -12.83 4.84 1.29
C LYS A 83 -12.71 5.13 -0.20
N PRO A 84 -13.66 5.86 -0.79
CA PRO A 84 -13.57 6.26 -2.19
C PRO A 84 -12.34 7.16 -2.42
N ALA A 85 -12.02 7.36 -3.69
CA ALA A 85 -10.96 8.27 -4.13
C ALA A 85 -11.10 9.65 -3.46
N GLU A 86 -9.95 10.29 -3.23
CA GLU A 86 -9.83 11.59 -2.55
C GLU A 86 -10.39 11.64 -1.12
N THR A 87 -10.70 10.49 -0.51
CA THR A 87 -11.18 10.41 0.87
C THR A 87 -10.17 9.70 1.77
N TRP A 88 -9.91 10.30 2.94
CA TRP A 88 -9.03 9.71 3.94
C TRP A 88 -9.66 8.51 4.62
N SER A 89 -8.99 7.36 4.54
CA SER A 89 -9.18 6.21 5.42
C SER A 89 -8.25 6.33 6.61
N LYS A 90 -8.79 6.46 7.82
CA LYS A 90 -8.03 6.74 9.04
C LYS A 90 -8.16 5.60 10.04
N SER A 91 -7.03 5.09 10.50
CA SER A 91 -6.94 4.07 11.54
C SER A 91 -6.02 4.51 12.67
N LYS A 92 -6.33 4.06 13.88
CA LYS A 92 -5.59 4.42 15.09
C LYS A 92 -5.68 3.32 16.14
N VAL A 93 -4.54 2.97 16.73
CA VAL A 93 -4.45 2.12 17.93
C VAL A 93 -3.44 2.72 18.92
N GLY A 94 -3.43 2.25 20.16
CA GLY A 94 -2.38 2.62 21.11
C GLY A 94 -1.01 2.06 20.68
N TYR A 95 0.04 2.88 20.77
CA TYR A 95 1.41 2.47 20.45
C TYR A 95 1.98 1.54 21.53
N THR A 96 2.70 0.49 21.13
CA THR A 96 3.37 -0.43 22.06
C THR A 96 4.87 -0.17 22.09
N LEU A 97 5.46 0.14 23.25
CA LEU A 97 6.90 0.42 23.37
C LEU A 97 7.80 -0.76 23.01
N LEU A 98 7.38 -1.98 23.33
CA LEU A 98 8.17 -3.21 23.11
C LEU A 98 8.12 -3.73 21.66
N GLY A 99 7.82 -2.86 20.69
CA GLY A 99 7.80 -3.19 19.27
C GLY A 99 6.49 -3.83 18.80
N GLY A 100 6.54 -4.44 17.62
CA GLY A 100 5.37 -5.09 16.99
C GLY A 100 4.36 -4.12 16.37
N ASN A 101 4.65 -2.82 16.35
CA ASN A 101 3.83 -1.81 15.69
C ASN A 101 4.02 -1.87 14.18
N LYS A 102 2.92 -2.03 13.45
CA LYS A 102 2.90 -2.05 11.99
C LYS A 102 1.77 -1.20 11.46
N VAL A 103 2.06 -0.48 10.38
CA VAL A 103 1.12 0.40 9.67
C VAL A 103 1.00 -0.10 8.24
N TYR A 104 -0.18 0.02 7.67
CA TYR A 104 -0.52 -0.51 6.36
C TYR A 104 -1.32 0.51 5.56
N TYR A 105 -1.16 0.47 4.24
CA TYR A 105 -2.09 1.05 3.29
C TYR A 105 -2.47 0.01 2.24
N ASP A 106 -3.68 0.13 1.70
CA ASP A 106 -4.16 -0.65 0.57
C ASP A 106 -4.89 0.25 -0.42
N TYR A 107 -4.87 -0.12 -1.71
CA TYR A 107 -5.80 0.42 -2.70
C TYR A 107 -6.36 -0.68 -3.61
N LYS A 108 -7.50 -0.41 -4.24
CA LYS A 108 -8.14 -1.28 -5.23
C LYS A 108 -8.96 -0.50 -6.24
#